data_AF-A0A9W6JM50-F1
#
_entry.id   AF-A0A9W6JM50-F1
#
_cell.length_a   1.000
_cell.length_b   1.000
_cell.length_c   1.000
_cell.angle_alpha   90.00
_cell.angle_beta   90.00
_cell.angle_gamma   90.00
#
_symmetry.space_group_name_H-M   'P 1'
#
loop_
_entity.id
_entity.type
_entity.pdbx_description
1 polymer ?
#
loop_
_entity_poly.entity_id
_entity_poly.type
_entity_poly.pdbx_seq_one_letter_code
_entity_poly.pdbx_strand_id
1 'polypeptide(L)'
;MDEQGFMAAVEALERAEPALTPLHAGLVTALGAGVAGDSRGFARLFGLAHALVLRAANDLADDLKLVQVDARDPRTQRLRLSLTEAGRRLFAAAPQPAAQG
;
A
#
# COMPACT_ATOMS: atom_id res chain seq x y z
N MET A 1 6.81 -7.00 10.33
CA MET A 1 6.81 -7.71 9.03
C MET A 1 8.22 -7.71 8.52
N ASP A 2 8.75 -8.88 8.16
CA ASP A 2 10.05 -9.01 7.50
C ASP A 2 9.93 -8.87 5.98
N GLU A 3 11.05 -8.86 5.28
CA GLU A 3 11.09 -8.68 3.82
C GLU A 3 10.42 -9.83 3.06
N GLN A 4 10.67 -11.06 3.46
CA GLN A 4 10.10 -12.25 2.81
C GLN A 4 8.58 -12.28 2.95
N GLY A 5 8.06 -12.01 4.14
CA GLY A 5 6.63 -11.91 4.37
C GLY A 5 6.01 -10.74 3.61
N PHE A 6 6.72 -9.60 3.51
CA PHE A 6 6.26 -8.46 2.72
C PHE A 6 6.07 -8.85 1.24
N MET A 7 7.09 -9.47 0.64
CA MET A 7 7.02 -9.89 -0.77
C MET A 7 5.97 -10.96 -1.01
N ALA A 8 5.82 -11.94 -0.11
CA ALA A 8 4.78 -12.95 -0.20
C ALA A 8 3.35 -12.35 -0.15
N ALA A 9 3.16 -11.31 0.67
CA ALA A 9 1.88 -10.60 0.73
C ALA A 9 1.63 -9.80 -0.55
N VAL A 10 2.63 -9.11 -1.09
CA VAL A 10 2.55 -8.39 -2.37
C VAL A 10 2.14 -9.33 -3.50
N GLU A 11 2.83 -10.46 -3.66
CA GLU A 11 2.52 -11.46 -4.71
C GLU A 11 1.11 -12.06 -4.55
N ALA A 12 0.65 -12.23 -3.31
CA ALA A 12 -0.70 -12.71 -3.06
C ALA A 12 -1.77 -11.66 -3.43
N LEU A 13 -1.52 -10.39 -3.16
CA LEU A 13 -2.40 -9.28 -3.54
C LEU A 13 -2.53 -9.18 -5.07
N GLU A 14 -1.41 -9.25 -5.79
CA GLU A 14 -1.40 -9.22 -7.26
C GLU A 14 -2.18 -10.38 -7.87
N ARG A 15 -2.10 -11.58 -7.26
CA ARG A 15 -2.89 -12.74 -7.69
C ARG A 15 -4.37 -12.61 -7.36
N ALA A 16 -4.71 -11.97 -6.24
CA ALA A 16 -6.09 -11.81 -5.78
C ALA A 16 -6.84 -10.71 -6.53
N GLU A 17 -6.14 -9.63 -6.90
CA GLU A 17 -6.68 -8.51 -7.66
C GLU A 17 -5.76 -8.18 -8.85
N PRO A 18 -6.03 -8.77 -10.04
CA PRO A 18 -5.20 -8.59 -11.23
C PRO A 18 -5.09 -7.14 -11.73
N ALA A 19 -5.97 -6.23 -11.28
CA ALA A 19 -5.84 -4.81 -11.57
C ALA A 19 -4.70 -4.12 -10.77
N LEU A 20 -4.14 -4.79 -9.76
CA LEU A 20 -3.00 -4.26 -9.01
C LEU A 20 -1.71 -4.40 -9.80
N THR A 21 -0.97 -3.29 -9.83
CA THR A 21 0.45 -3.32 -10.17
C THR A 21 1.27 -3.70 -8.93
N PRO A 22 2.55 -4.07 -9.07
CA PRO A 22 3.41 -4.33 -7.92
C PRO A 22 3.48 -3.16 -6.93
N LEU A 23 3.43 -1.92 -7.44
CA LEU A 23 3.41 -0.72 -6.62
C LEU A 23 2.09 -0.55 -5.87
N HIS A 24 0.96 -0.88 -6.50
CA HIS A 24 -0.34 -0.87 -5.83
C HIS A 24 -0.39 -1.88 -4.69
N ALA A 25 0.01 -3.12 -4.96
CA ALA A 25 0.07 -4.18 -3.97
C ALA A 25 1.03 -3.84 -2.83
N GLY A 26 2.22 -3.31 -3.15
CA GLY A 26 3.18 -2.83 -2.15
C GLY A 26 2.62 -1.73 -1.24
N LEU A 27 1.90 -0.75 -1.79
CA LEU A 27 1.31 0.33 -1.00
C LEU A 27 0.20 -0.17 -0.07
N VAL A 28 -0.68 -1.05 -0.55
CA VAL A 28 -1.74 -1.67 0.26
C VAL A 28 -1.12 -2.52 1.39
N THR A 29 -0.11 -3.35 1.08
CA THR A 29 0.63 -4.15 2.08
C THR A 29 1.29 -3.27 3.13
N ALA A 30 1.98 -2.19 2.72
CA ALA A 30 2.66 -1.30 3.66
C ALA A 30 1.69 -0.55 4.59
N LEU A 31 0.50 -0.17 4.09
CA LEU A 31 -0.55 0.43 4.89
C LEU A 31 -1.17 -0.59 5.86
N GLY A 32 -1.49 -1.79 5.38
CA GLY A 32 -2.08 -2.87 6.18
C GLY A 32 -1.15 -3.38 7.28
N ALA A 33 0.15 -3.47 7.00
CA ALA A 33 1.17 -3.90 7.95
C ALA A 33 1.68 -2.77 8.87
N GLY A 34 1.20 -1.53 8.70
CA GLY A 34 1.66 -0.37 9.49
C GLY A 34 3.10 0.06 9.21
N VAL A 35 3.67 -0.33 8.07
CA VAL A 35 5.04 0.01 7.65
C VAL A 35 5.13 1.46 7.18
N ALA A 36 4.08 1.98 6.53
CA ALA A 36 3.97 3.38 6.12
C ALA A 36 2.52 3.86 6.23
N GLY A 37 2.32 5.10 6.72
CA GLY A 37 0.99 5.73 6.81
C GLY A 37 0.77 6.86 5.79
N ASP A 38 1.75 7.11 4.91
CA ASP A 38 1.67 8.19 3.93
C ASP A 38 2.60 7.96 2.73
N SER A 39 2.26 8.63 1.62
CA SER A 39 2.99 8.55 0.34
C SER A 39 4.49 8.87 0.43
N ARG A 40 4.94 9.76 1.32
CA ARG A 40 6.34 10.17 1.40
C ARG A 40 7.16 9.18 2.22
N GLY A 41 6.60 8.69 3.32
CA GLY A 41 7.18 7.62 4.12
C GLY A 41 7.41 6.36 3.28
N PHE A 42 6.39 5.95 2.52
CA PHE A 42 6.50 4.83 1.59
C PHE A 42 7.59 5.06 0.54
N ALA A 43 7.55 6.19 -0.18
CA ALA A 43 8.56 6.51 -1.20
C ALA A 43 10.00 6.43 -0.64
N ARG A 44 10.22 6.95 0.57
CA ARG A 44 11.54 6.91 1.21
C ARG A 44 11.98 5.50 1.59
N LEU A 45 11.09 4.69 2.16
CA LEU A 45 11.40 3.33 2.62
C LEU A 45 11.76 2.41 1.45
N PHE A 46 11.07 2.53 0.33
CA PHE A 46 11.26 1.68 -0.84
C PHE A 46 12.18 2.30 -1.91
N GLY A 47 12.80 3.45 -1.65
CA GLY A 47 13.71 4.11 -2.59
C GLY A 47 13.05 4.57 -3.89
N LEU A 48 11.76 4.90 -3.85
CA LEU A 48 10.95 5.25 -5.02
C LEU A 48 10.82 6.76 -5.20
N ALA A 49 10.62 7.19 -6.45
CA ALA A 49 10.24 8.56 -6.74
C ALA A 49 8.84 8.87 -6.17
N HIS A 50 8.71 9.97 -5.42
CA HIS A 50 7.45 10.33 -4.76
C HIS A 50 6.30 10.52 -5.76
N ALA A 51 6.57 11.06 -6.96
CA ALA A 51 5.56 11.22 -7.99
C ALA A 51 4.93 9.88 -8.45
N LEU A 52 5.71 8.79 -8.49
CA LEU A 52 5.20 7.45 -8.81
C LEU A 52 4.24 6.96 -7.72
N VAL A 53 4.62 7.16 -6.46
CA VAL A 53 3.79 6.79 -5.31
C VAL A 53 2.51 7.63 -5.26
N LEU A 54 2.57 8.91 -5.62
CA LEU A 54 1.37 9.75 -5.70
C LEU A 54 0.40 9.27 -6.77
N ARG A 55 0.91 8.90 -7.95
CA ARG A 55 0.08 8.33 -9.02
C ARG A 55 -0.62 7.07 -8.54
N ALA A 56 0.15 6.09 -8.06
CA ALA A 56 -0.37 4.84 -7.52
C ALA A 56 -1.40 5.04 -6.39
N ALA A 57 -1.17 6.01 -5.50
CA ALA A 57 -2.09 6.33 -4.42
C ALA A 57 -3.42 6.91 -4.93
N ASN A 58 -3.38 7.77 -5.97
CA ASN A 58 -4.62 8.28 -6.58
C ASN A 58 -5.35 7.14 -7.32
N ASP A 59 -4.66 6.31 -8.12
CA ASP A 59 -5.26 5.17 -8.83
C ASP A 59 -5.95 4.20 -7.82
N LEU A 60 -5.30 3.92 -6.69
CA LEU A 60 -5.85 3.10 -5.60
C LEU A 60 -7.08 3.72 -4.91
N ALA A 61 -7.15 5.05 -4.82
CA ALA A 61 -8.23 5.77 -4.14
C ALA A 61 -9.42 6.05 -5.07
N ASP A 62 -9.13 6.36 -6.33
CA ASP A 62 -10.10 6.85 -7.30
C ASP A 62 -10.68 5.71 -8.15
N ASP A 63 -9.85 4.77 -8.59
CA ASP A 63 -10.30 3.69 -9.47
C ASP A 63 -10.57 2.40 -8.69
N LEU A 64 -9.62 1.96 -7.87
CA LEU A 64 -9.68 0.65 -7.20
C LEU A 64 -10.42 0.68 -5.86
N LYS A 65 -10.60 1.86 -5.26
CA LYS A 65 -11.28 2.08 -3.97
C LYS A 65 -10.70 1.26 -2.80
N LEU A 66 -9.40 0.93 -2.85
CA LEU A 66 -8.72 0.12 -1.82
C LEU A 66 -8.10 0.98 -0.72
N VAL A 67 -7.80 2.25 -1.01
CA VAL A 67 -7.29 3.22 -0.04
C VAL A 67 -8.17 4.47 -0.03
N GLN A 68 -8.12 5.22 1.06
CA GLN A 68 -8.71 6.55 1.16
C GLN A 68 -7.64 7.58 1.51
N VAL A 69 -7.80 8.80 0.99
CA VAL A 69 -6.91 9.93 1.28
C VAL A 69 -7.48 10.71 2.46
N ASP A 70 -6.87 10.56 3.64
CA ASP A 70 -7.30 11.21 4.87
C ASP A 70 -6.88 12.69 4.93
N ALA A 71 -5.75 13.01 4.30
CA ALA A 71 -5.28 14.39 4.17
C ALA A 71 -4.28 14.54 3.04
N ARG A 72 -4.20 15.75 2.48
CA ARG A 72 -3.19 16.17 1.51
C ARG A 72 -2.46 17.39 2.04
N ASP A 73 -1.13 17.31 2.11
CA ASP A 73 -0.28 18.46 2.39
C ASP A 73 -0.17 19.34 1.13
N PRO A 74 -0.58 20.62 1.18
CA PRO A 74 -0.64 21.47 -0.01
C PRO A 74 0.74 21.88 -0.55
N ARG A 75 1.79 21.86 0.28
CA ARG A 75 3.15 22.27 -0.11
C ARG A 75 3.93 21.14 -0.73
N THR A 76 3.75 19.93 -0.20
CA THR A 76 4.57 18.75 -0.54
C THR A 76 3.81 17.68 -1.31
N GLN A 77 2.50 17.84 -1.48
CA GLN A 77 1.58 16.85 -2.04
C GLN A 77 1.56 15.52 -1.27
N ARG A 78 2.14 15.45 -0.06
CA ARG A 78 2.12 14.25 0.78
C ARG A 78 0.67 13.88 1.11
N LEU A 79 0.29 12.65 0.76
CA LEU A 79 -1.00 12.05 1.11
C LEU A 79 -0.87 11.21 2.36
N ARG A 80 -1.67 11.50 3.39
CA ARG A 80 -1.97 10.55 4.47
C ARG A 80 -3.03 9.59 3.97
N LEU A 81 -2.79 8.30 4.16
CA LEU A 81 -3.59 7.24 3.57
C LEU A 81 -4.02 6.25 4.65
N SER A 82 -5.21 5.68 4.48
CA SER A 82 -5.65 4.52 5.22
C SER A 82 -6.34 3.53 4.28
N LEU A 83 -6.36 2.25 4.65
CA LEU A 83 -7.08 1.23 3.89
C LEU A 83 -8.59 1.45 4.04
N THR A 84 -9.34 1.32 2.94
CA THR A 84 -10.80 1.17 3.00
C THR A 84 -11.16 -0.20 3.59
N GLU A 85 -12.45 -0.45 3.80
CA GLU A 85 -12.96 -1.79 4.13
C GLU A 85 -12.47 -2.84 3.11
N ALA A 86 -12.56 -2.53 1.82
CA ALA A 86 -12.14 -3.42 0.74
C ALA A 86 -10.63 -3.67 0.78
N GLY A 87 -9.82 -2.62 0.94
CA GLY A 87 -8.37 -2.75 1.09
C GLY A 87 -7.97 -3.59 2.29
N ARG A 88 -8.64 -3.42 3.45
CA ARG A 88 -8.40 -4.23 4.65
C ARG A 88 -8.73 -5.70 4.41
N ARG A 89 -9.86 -6.00 3.75
CA ARG A 89 -10.25 -7.39 3.43
C ARG A 89 -9.26 -8.04 2.48
N LEU A 90 -8.83 -7.31 1.45
CA LEU A 90 -7.84 -7.80 0.50
C LEU A 90 -6.50 -8.10 1.19
N PHE A 91 -6.03 -7.17 2.04
CA PHE A 91 -4.82 -7.39 2.84
C PHE A 91 -4.96 -8.58 3.81
N ALA A 92 -6.10 -8.72 4.48
CA ALA A 92 -6.33 -9.81 5.43
C ALA A 92 -6.43 -11.19 4.76
N ALA A 93 -6.83 -11.25 3.49
CA ALA A 93 -6.83 -12.48 2.70
C ALA A 93 -5.43 -12.91 2.25
N ALA A 94 -4.45 -11.99 2.29
CA ALA A 94 -3.06 -12.28 1.97
C ALA A 94 -2.40 -13.07 3.11
N PRO A 95 -1.42 -13.95 2.79
CA PRO A 95 -0.62 -14.61 3.79
C PRO A 95 0.06 -13.57 4.67
N GLN A 96 -0.22 -13.64 5.97
CA GLN A 96 0.47 -12.81 6.95
C GLN A 96 1.83 -13.46 7.22
N PRO A 97 2.91 -12.67 7.39
CA PRO A 97 4.17 -13.23 7.86
C PRO A 97 3.90 -14.02 9.13
N ALA A 98 4.31 -15.29 9.15
CA ALA A 98 4.34 -16.03 10.40
C ALA A 98 5.15 -15.19 11.39
N ALA A 99 4.55 -14.85 12.53
CA ALA A 99 5.29 -14.22 13.61
C ALA A 99 6.49 -15.13 13.89
N GLN A 100 7.70 -14.64 13.62
CA GLN A 100 8.91 -15.38 13.96
C GLN A 100 8.87 -15.57 15.49
N GLY A 101 8.76 -16.84 15.91
CA GLY A 101 8.73 -17.25 17.31
C GLY A 101 10.08 -17.13 18.00
#